data_AF-A0A7K0LP20-F1
#
_entry.id   AF-A0A7K0LP20-F1
#
_cell.length_a   1.000
_cell.length_b   1.000
_cell.length_c   1.000
_cell.angle_alpha   90.00
_cell.angle_beta   90.00
_cell.angle_gamma   90.00
#
_symmetry.space_group_name_H-M   'P 1'
#
loop_
_entity.id
_entity.type
_entity.pdbx_description
1 polymer ?
#
loop_
_entity_poly.entity_id
_entity_poly.type
_entity_poly.pdbx_seq_one_letter_code
_entity_poly.pdbx_strand_id
1 'polypeptide(L)'
;MATVIRPSRNLTNSDGDAITAAGHAHPRSIMLYMLAKGNSPKITYRGGQGPIVHLECDLMATVAWAEQQPLRWAFTLSNASSAYFEDRADLAKLDEIDWDAVQTSKWSAYFGAVPGTSDRKQAEFLVEKRFPWQLVERIGVHGAATATTVAQILPTGGHRPPVQIMPSWYYA
;
A
#
# COMPACT_ATOMS: atom_id res chain seq x y z
N MET A 1 -9.72 -0.14 -2.12
CA MET A 1 -8.92 0.97 -1.57
C MET A 1 -7.52 0.41 -1.39
N ALA A 2 -6.53 0.89 -2.15
CA ALA A 2 -5.14 0.44 -2.02
C ALA A 2 -4.36 1.53 -1.28
N THR A 3 -4.14 1.32 0.02
CA THR A 3 -3.39 2.24 0.86
C THR A 3 -1.90 2.07 0.58
N VAL A 4 -1.20 3.16 0.29
CA VAL A 4 0.25 3.20 0.18
C VAL A 4 0.76 3.71 1.52
N ILE A 5 1.52 2.89 2.25
CA ILE A 5 2.13 3.31 3.50
C ILE A 5 3.64 3.43 3.29
N ARG A 6 4.21 4.56 3.68
CA ARG A 6 5.66 4.78 3.69
C ARG A 6 6.19 4.69 5.11
N PRO A 7 7.11 3.78 5.46
CA PRO A 7 8.09 4.08 6.49
C PRO A 7 8.74 5.45 6.26
N SER A 8 8.76 6.28 7.30
CA SER A 8 9.46 7.56 7.33
C SER A 8 10.94 7.38 6.95
N ARG A 9 11.56 8.46 6.46
CA ARG A 9 12.97 8.53 6.09
C ARG A 9 13.87 7.87 7.14
N ASN A 10 14.67 6.91 6.70
CA ASN A 10 15.75 6.21 7.41
C ASN A 10 15.29 5.37 8.61
N LEU A 11 14.86 4.14 8.32
CA LEU A 11 14.93 3.05 9.30
C LEU A 11 16.43 2.73 9.52
N THR A 12 16.96 3.09 10.67
CA THR A 12 18.28 2.61 11.12
C THR A 12 18.05 1.45 12.06
N ASN A 13 18.80 0.36 11.88
CA ASN A 13 18.78 -0.75 12.85
C ASN A 13 19.53 -0.36 14.13
N SER A 14 19.48 -1.23 15.14
CA SER A 14 20.24 -1.11 16.39
C SER A 14 21.76 -1.04 16.21
N ASP A 15 22.27 -1.35 15.01
CA ASP A 15 23.69 -1.37 14.66
C ASP A 15 24.15 -0.09 13.92
N GLY A 16 23.24 0.87 13.70
CA GLY A 16 23.55 2.13 13.02
C GLY A 16 23.72 2.02 11.50
N ASP A 17 23.48 0.84 10.93
CA ASP A 17 23.40 0.68 9.48
C ASP A 17 22.05 1.21 9.02
N ALA A 18 22.09 2.14 8.06
CA ALA A 18 20.91 2.59 7.35
C ALA A 18 20.33 1.40 6.59
N ILE A 19 19.29 0.76 7.14
CA ILE A 19 18.45 -0.10 6.34
C ILE A 19 17.83 0.84 5.31
N THR A 20 18.39 0.86 4.10
CA THR A 20 17.77 1.52 2.96
C THR A 20 16.60 0.65 2.49
N ALA A 21 15.72 0.26 3.41
CA ALA A 21 14.35 -0.06 3.08
C ALA A 21 13.69 1.28 2.83
N ALA A 22 13.94 1.85 1.64
CA ALA A 22 13.06 2.84 1.06
C ALA A 22 11.71 2.14 0.83
N GLY A 23 10.95 1.94 1.91
CA GLY A 23 9.69 1.23 1.92
C GLY A 23 8.65 2.13 1.26
N HIS A 24 8.59 2.07 -0.06
CA HIS A 24 7.35 2.36 -0.75
C HIS A 24 6.54 1.07 -0.68
N ALA A 25 5.48 1.02 0.16
CA ALA A 25 4.44 0.03 -0.09
C ALA A 25 4.03 0.16 -1.56
N HIS A 26 4.26 -0.90 -2.34
CA HIS A 26 4.25 -0.77 -3.78
C HIS A 26 2.81 -0.55 -4.26
N PRO A 27 2.48 0.60 -4.86
CA PRO A 27 1.12 0.95 -5.26
C PRO A 27 0.56 -0.04 -6.30
N ARG A 28 1.42 -0.72 -7.05
CA ARG A 28 1.01 -1.78 -7.96
C ARG A 28 0.82 -3.10 -7.22
N SER A 29 -0.34 -3.25 -6.60
CA SER A 29 -0.78 -4.49 -5.95
C SER A 29 -1.29 -5.52 -6.96
N ILE A 30 -1.37 -6.79 -6.55
CA ILE A 30 -2.02 -7.86 -7.34
C ILE A 30 -3.47 -7.48 -7.67
N MET A 31 -4.19 -6.91 -6.71
CA MET A 31 -5.56 -6.42 -6.93
C MET A 31 -5.61 -5.37 -8.03
N LEU A 32 -4.71 -4.37 -8.02
CA LEU A 32 -4.66 -3.37 -9.07
C LEU A 32 -4.33 -4.00 -10.45
N TYR A 33 -3.50 -5.05 -10.48
CA TYR A 33 -3.17 -5.76 -11.72
C TYR A 33 -4.40 -6.44 -12.32
N MET A 34 -5.17 -7.14 -11.47
CA MET A 34 -6.43 -7.77 -11.90
C MET A 34 -7.44 -6.75 -12.42
N LEU A 35 -7.55 -5.59 -11.78
CA LEU A 35 -8.41 -4.49 -12.24
C LEU A 35 -7.92 -3.89 -13.57
N ALA A 36 -6.61 -3.73 -13.74
CA ALA A 36 -6.01 -3.24 -14.98
C ALA A 36 -6.24 -4.18 -16.17
N LYS A 37 -6.16 -5.50 -15.94
CA LYS A 37 -6.41 -6.51 -16.99
C LYS A 37 -7.90 -6.70 -17.28
N GLY A 38 -8.78 -6.43 -16.31
CA GLY A 38 -10.23 -6.49 -16.49
C GLY A 38 -10.79 -7.89 -16.85
N ASN A 39 -9.98 -8.94 -16.73
CA ASN A 39 -10.27 -10.28 -17.24
C ASN A 39 -10.60 -11.30 -16.13
N SER A 40 -10.69 -10.87 -14.87
CA SER A 40 -11.04 -11.76 -13.77
C SER A 40 -12.56 -11.97 -13.68
N PRO A 41 -13.06 -13.22 -13.81
CA PRO A 41 -14.50 -13.51 -13.74
C PRO A 41 -15.08 -13.28 -12.34
N LYS A 42 -14.24 -13.23 -11.30
CA LYS A 42 -14.64 -13.04 -9.90
C LYS A 42 -14.78 -11.57 -9.47
N ILE A 43 -14.30 -10.64 -10.29
CA ILE A 43 -14.43 -9.20 -10.02
C ILE A 43 -15.63 -8.71 -10.81
N THR A 44 -16.51 -7.90 -10.24
CA THR A 44 -17.66 -7.29 -10.94
C THR A 44 -17.35 -5.88 -11.44
N TYR A 45 -16.38 -5.21 -10.82
CA TYR A 45 -15.90 -3.89 -11.24
C TYR A 45 -15.18 -3.95 -12.60
N ARG A 46 -15.49 -3.01 -13.50
CA ARG A 46 -14.95 -2.95 -14.88
C ARG A 46 -14.32 -1.60 -15.26
N GLY A 47 -14.19 -0.67 -14.32
CA GLY A 47 -13.66 0.67 -14.58
C GLY A 47 -12.14 0.74 -14.84
N GLY A 48 -11.45 -0.40 -14.82
CA GLY A 48 -10.00 -0.46 -14.93
C GLY A 48 -9.28 0.21 -13.76
N GLN A 49 -7.99 0.49 -13.92
CA GLN A 49 -7.20 1.13 -12.86
C GLN A 49 -7.32 2.67 -12.82
N GLY A 50 -7.84 3.30 -13.89
CA GLY A 50 -7.88 4.76 -14.03
C GLY A 50 -8.61 5.50 -12.88
N PRO A 51 -9.81 5.03 -12.46
CA PRO A 51 -10.53 5.65 -11.34
C PRO A 51 -9.99 5.28 -9.95
N ILE A 52 -9.02 4.37 -9.84
CA ILE A 52 -8.47 3.96 -8.55
C ILE A 52 -7.52 5.03 -8.02
N VAL A 53 -7.66 5.39 -6.75
CA VAL A 53 -6.78 6.34 -6.06
C VAL A 53 -5.94 5.62 -5.01
N HIS A 54 -4.71 6.09 -4.83
CA HIS A 54 -3.81 5.67 -3.76
C HIS A 54 -3.75 6.76 -2.72
N LEU A 55 -3.92 6.39 -1.45
CA LEU A 55 -3.70 7.28 -0.32
C LEU A 55 -2.34 6.94 0.28
N GLU A 56 -1.44 7.91 0.27
CA GLU A 56 -0.13 7.80 0.89
C GLU A 56 -0.18 8.34 2.32
N CYS A 57 0.37 7.57 3.26
CA CYS A 57 0.55 7.99 4.65
C CYS A 57 1.91 7.52 5.19
N ASP A 58 2.34 8.15 6.29
CA ASP A 58 3.53 7.74 7.02
C ASP A 58 3.23 6.59 8.00
N LEU A 59 4.04 5.54 7.97
CA LEU A 59 3.91 4.33 8.78
C LEU A 59 4.11 4.62 10.25
N MET A 60 5.14 5.38 10.59
CA MET A 60 5.49 5.66 11.99
C MET A 60 4.44 6.55 12.63
N ALA A 61 4.00 7.59 11.91
CA ALA A 61 2.89 8.43 12.34
C ALA A 61 1.59 7.62 12.48
N THR A 62 1.35 6.66 11.59
CA THR A 62 0.19 5.75 11.66
C THR A 62 0.23 4.88 12.90
N VAL A 63 1.36 4.23 13.20
CA VAL A 63 1.54 3.39 14.39
C VAL A 63 1.38 4.22 15.66
N ALA A 64 2.09 5.35 15.76
CA ALA A 64 2.00 6.24 16.91
C ALA A 64 0.56 6.72 17.16
N TRP A 65 -0.18 7.04 16.11
CA TRP A 65 -1.60 7.39 16.23
C TRP A 65 -2.46 6.21 16.68
N ALA A 66 -2.25 5.01 16.13
CA ALA A 66 -3.04 3.83 16.50
C ALA A 66 -2.87 3.49 17.99
N GLU A 67 -1.64 3.58 18.50
CA GLU A 67 -1.30 3.36 19.92
C GLU A 67 -1.95 4.40 20.85
N GLN A 68 -2.03 5.66 20.41
CA GLN A 68 -2.76 6.71 21.13
C GLN A 68 -4.29 6.50 21.14
N GLN A 69 -4.83 5.76 20.17
CA GLN A 69 -6.27 5.49 20.01
C GLN A 69 -6.70 4.12 20.55
N PRO A 70 -5.92 3.53 21.47
CA PRO A 70 -5.82 2.09 21.74
C PRO A 70 -6.32 1.14 20.64
N LEU A 71 -5.92 1.36 19.38
CA LEU A 71 -6.26 0.50 18.25
C LEU A 71 -5.13 -0.49 17.98
N ARG A 72 -5.49 -1.73 17.62
CA ARG A 72 -4.51 -2.72 17.15
C ARG A 72 -4.07 -2.37 15.74
N TRP A 73 -2.79 -2.59 15.48
CA TRP A 73 -2.20 -2.56 14.16
C TRP A 73 -1.35 -3.80 13.98
N ALA A 74 -1.19 -4.23 12.74
CA ALA A 74 -0.29 -5.31 12.38
C ALA A 74 0.15 -5.16 10.92
N PHE A 75 1.27 -5.78 10.55
CA PHE A 75 1.57 -6.07 9.16
C PHE A 75 1.66 -7.57 8.93
N THR A 76 1.27 -8.01 7.74
CA THR A 76 1.38 -9.40 7.31
C THR A 76 2.58 -9.59 6.39
N LEU A 77 3.22 -10.76 6.47
CA LEU A 77 4.34 -11.11 5.58
C LEU A 77 3.87 -11.60 4.20
N SER A 78 2.58 -11.89 4.09
CA SER A 78 1.92 -12.38 2.88
C SER A 78 0.47 -11.89 2.84
N ASN A 79 -0.27 -12.27 1.80
CA ASN A 79 -1.69 -12.02 1.69
C ASN A 79 -2.43 -12.46 2.98
N ALA A 80 -3.08 -11.51 3.66
CA ALA A 80 -3.84 -11.73 4.90
C ALA A 80 -5.05 -12.68 4.74
N SER A 81 -5.44 -13.01 3.51
CA SER A 81 -6.49 -13.98 3.19
C SER A 81 -5.97 -15.37 2.81
N SER A 82 -4.65 -15.59 2.84
CA SER A 82 -4.05 -16.91 2.58
C SER A 82 -4.34 -17.89 3.74
N ALA A 83 -4.31 -19.19 3.44
CA ALA A 83 -4.59 -20.24 4.44
C ALA A 83 -3.58 -20.24 5.60
N TYR A 84 -2.37 -19.72 5.36
CA TYR A 84 -1.32 -19.55 6.34
C TYR A 84 -0.70 -18.17 6.10
N PHE A 85 -1.09 -17.18 6.91
CA PHE A 85 -0.42 -15.89 6.97
C PHE A 85 0.17 -15.69 8.36
N GLU A 86 1.25 -14.93 8.40
CA GLU A 86 1.89 -14.50 9.63
C GLU A 86 1.75 -12.98 9.74
N ASP A 87 1.43 -12.49 10.94
CA ASP A 87 1.36 -11.08 11.25
C ASP A 87 2.37 -10.68 12.33
N ARG A 88 2.68 -9.39 12.36
CA ARG A 88 3.59 -8.75 13.31
C ARG A 88 2.96 -7.45 13.78
N ALA A 89 3.06 -7.17 15.07
CA ALA A 89 2.70 -5.88 15.68
C ALA A 89 3.94 -5.22 16.30
N ASP A 90 5.11 -5.43 15.69
CA ASP A 90 6.40 -4.89 16.12
C ASP A 90 7.16 -4.38 14.90
N LEU A 91 7.42 -3.06 14.87
CA LEU A 91 8.11 -2.40 13.77
C LEU A 91 9.57 -2.85 13.62
N ALA A 92 10.17 -3.40 14.67
CA ALA A 92 11.50 -4.00 14.58
C ALA A 92 11.54 -5.23 13.66
N LYS A 93 10.38 -5.79 13.29
CA LYS A 93 10.24 -6.96 12.41
C LYS A 93 9.98 -6.62 10.95
N LEU A 94 10.09 -5.34 10.56
CA LEU A 94 9.88 -4.92 9.17
C LEU A 94 10.90 -5.52 8.18
N ASP A 95 12.03 -6.00 8.68
CA ASP A 95 13.05 -6.74 7.94
C ASP A 95 12.57 -8.14 7.50
N GLU A 96 11.53 -8.69 8.13
CA GLU A 96 10.93 -9.97 7.73
C GLU A 96 10.06 -9.86 6.46
N ILE A 97 9.73 -8.65 6.01
CA ILE A 97 9.02 -8.42 4.75
C ILE A 97 9.96 -8.69 3.58
N ASP A 98 9.49 -9.50 2.62
CA ASP A 98 10.17 -9.70 1.33
C ASP A 98 10.01 -8.45 0.45
N TRP A 99 10.83 -7.43 0.71
CA TRP A 99 10.78 -6.14 0.02
C TRP A 99 11.02 -6.27 -1.48
N ASP A 100 11.84 -7.23 -1.91
CA ASP A 100 12.06 -7.54 -3.33
C ASP A 100 10.77 -8.02 -4.01
N ALA A 101 10.03 -8.92 -3.36
CA ALA A 101 8.71 -9.36 -3.83
C ALA A 101 7.67 -8.24 -3.83
N VAL A 102 7.66 -7.39 -2.79
CA VAL A 102 6.77 -6.23 -2.71
C VAL A 102 7.05 -5.26 -3.86
N GLN A 103 8.31 -4.97 -4.16
CA GLN A 103 8.72 -3.97 -5.16
C GLN A 103 8.75 -4.46 -6.61
N THR A 104 8.67 -5.76 -6.85
CA THR A 104 8.76 -6.32 -8.21
C THR A 104 7.65 -5.83 -9.16
N SER A 105 8.00 -5.59 -10.41
CA SER A 105 7.08 -5.35 -11.53
C SER A 105 6.95 -6.54 -12.49
N LYS A 106 7.72 -7.61 -12.26
CA LYS A 106 7.87 -8.74 -13.19
C LYS A 106 6.85 -9.86 -12.88
N TRP A 107 5.64 -9.74 -13.41
CA TRP A 107 4.55 -10.70 -13.15
C TRP A 107 4.76 -12.12 -13.68
N SER A 108 5.48 -12.26 -14.80
CA SER A 108 5.71 -13.56 -15.44
C SER A 108 6.51 -14.54 -14.58
N ALA A 109 7.32 -14.06 -13.64
CA ALA A 109 8.03 -14.90 -12.68
C ALA A 109 7.18 -15.26 -11.45
N TYR A 110 6.03 -14.61 -11.23
CA TYR A 110 5.24 -14.71 -9.99
C TYR A 110 3.95 -15.50 -10.19
N PHE A 111 3.43 -15.58 -11.42
CA PHE A 111 2.39 -16.54 -11.79
C PHE A 111 3.02 -17.84 -12.29
N GLY A 112 3.33 -18.76 -11.36
CA GLY A 112 3.60 -20.17 -11.67
C GLY A 112 5.06 -20.62 -11.70
N ALA A 113 6.05 -19.74 -11.51
CA ALA A 113 7.47 -20.16 -11.50
C ALA A 113 7.98 -20.58 -10.10
N VAL A 114 7.53 -19.91 -9.03
CA VAL A 114 7.86 -20.25 -7.63
C VAL A 114 6.58 -20.16 -6.77
N PRO A 115 6.13 -21.25 -6.14
CA PRO A 115 4.97 -21.24 -5.24
C PRO A 115 5.11 -20.22 -4.11
N GLY A 116 4.03 -19.50 -3.78
CA GLY A 116 3.97 -18.55 -2.66
C GLY A 116 4.51 -17.13 -2.93
N THR A 117 5.15 -16.90 -4.08
CA THR A 117 5.75 -15.59 -4.41
C THR A 117 4.70 -14.48 -4.67
N SER A 118 3.54 -14.86 -5.24
CA SER A 118 2.39 -13.95 -5.35
C SER A 118 1.89 -13.50 -3.96
N ASP A 119 1.96 -14.38 -2.98
CA ASP A 119 1.37 -14.13 -1.66
C ASP A 119 2.26 -13.17 -0.87
N ARG A 120 3.59 -13.30 -0.96
CA ARG A 120 4.56 -12.38 -0.34
C ARG A 120 4.49 -10.96 -0.89
N LYS A 121 4.16 -10.79 -2.18
CA LYS A 121 3.93 -9.47 -2.77
C LYS A 121 2.73 -8.75 -2.13
N GLN A 122 1.83 -9.49 -1.51
CA GLN A 122 0.64 -8.99 -0.85
C GLN A 122 0.82 -8.84 0.67
N ALA A 123 2.04 -8.56 1.14
CA ALA A 123 2.22 -8.02 2.48
C ALA A 123 1.35 -6.76 2.67
N GLU A 124 0.58 -6.71 3.74
CA GLU A 124 -0.36 -5.64 4.05
C GLU A 124 -0.03 -5.03 5.40
N PHE A 125 -0.29 -3.73 5.57
CA PHE A 125 -0.32 -3.10 6.88
C PHE A 125 -1.76 -2.73 7.20
N LEU A 126 -2.19 -3.12 8.40
CA LEU A 126 -3.58 -3.12 8.82
C LEU A 126 -3.70 -2.32 10.12
N VAL A 127 -4.71 -1.47 10.18
CA VAL A 127 -5.14 -0.82 11.42
C VAL A 127 -6.60 -1.20 11.66
N GLU A 128 -6.90 -1.59 12.89
CA GLU A 128 -8.24 -2.03 13.26
C GLU A 128 -9.26 -0.88 13.19
N LYS A 129 -10.46 -1.18 12.67
CA LYS A 129 -11.68 -0.36 12.66
C LYS A 129 -11.64 0.93 11.83
N ARG A 130 -10.64 1.79 11.99
CA ARG A 130 -10.62 3.12 11.39
C ARG A 130 -9.21 3.65 11.14
N PHE A 131 -9.09 4.54 10.16
CA PHE A 131 -7.85 5.24 9.83
C PHE A 131 -8.14 6.75 9.76
N PRO A 132 -7.28 7.63 10.31
CA PRO A 132 -7.56 9.06 10.39
C PRO A 132 -7.22 9.74 9.07
N TRP A 133 -8.18 10.48 8.51
CA TRP A 133 -7.95 11.25 7.27
C TRP A 133 -6.72 12.19 7.35
N GLN A 134 -6.47 12.74 8.54
CA GLN A 134 -5.39 13.68 8.82
C GLN A 134 -3.98 13.11 8.56
N LEU A 135 -3.82 11.78 8.57
CA LEU A 135 -2.52 11.14 8.30
C LEU A 135 -2.28 10.86 6.81
N VAL A 136 -3.24 11.15 5.94
CA VAL A 136 -3.03 11.02 4.49
C VAL A 136 -2.17 12.20 4.04
N GLU A 137 -0.95 11.96 3.57
CA GLU A 137 -0.01 13.00 3.15
C GLU A 137 -0.11 13.32 1.66
N ARG A 138 -0.59 12.37 0.86
CA ARG A 138 -0.74 12.54 -0.59
C ARG A 138 -1.80 11.62 -1.17
N ILE A 139 -2.45 12.08 -2.24
CA ILE A 139 -3.35 11.28 -3.07
C ILE A 139 -2.71 11.09 -4.44
N GLY A 140 -2.32 9.87 -4.76
CA GLY A 140 -1.84 9.50 -6.09
C GLY A 140 -2.99 9.07 -6.98
N VAL A 141 -3.03 9.61 -8.20
CA VAL A 141 -4.04 9.30 -9.21
C VAL A 141 -3.40 8.89 -10.54
N HIS A 142 -4.12 8.11 -11.35
CA HIS A 142 -3.59 7.62 -12.63
C HIS A 142 -3.43 8.72 -13.68
N GLY A 143 -4.38 9.67 -13.73
CA GLY A 143 -4.42 10.68 -14.78
C GLY A 143 -5.29 11.89 -14.42
N ALA A 144 -5.30 12.87 -15.32
CA ALA A 144 -5.93 14.18 -15.09
C ALA A 144 -7.43 14.11 -14.80
N ALA A 145 -8.17 13.20 -15.45
CA ALA A 145 -9.61 13.05 -15.21
C ALA A 145 -9.90 12.72 -13.74
N THR A 146 -9.23 11.69 -13.20
CA THR A 146 -9.36 11.30 -11.78
C THR A 146 -8.82 12.39 -10.86
N ALA A 147 -7.76 13.10 -11.24
CA ALA A 147 -7.23 14.23 -10.46
C ALA A 147 -8.30 15.33 -10.24
N THR A 148 -8.98 15.72 -11.32
CA THR A 148 -10.07 16.70 -11.27
C THR A 148 -11.22 16.22 -10.40
N THR A 149 -11.67 14.98 -10.57
CA THR A 149 -12.73 14.40 -9.75
C THR A 149 -12.37 14.39 -8.26
N VAL A 150 -11.16 13.97 -7.91
CA VAL A 150 -10.69 13.99 -6.50
C VAL A 150 -10.67 15.41 -5.96
N ALA A 151 -10.11 16.36 -6.72
CA ALA A 151 -10.04 17.76 -6.28
C ALA A 151 -11.43 18.39 -6.02
N GLN A 152 -12.46 17.96 -6.76
CA GLN A 152 -13.83 18.40 -6.56
C GLN A 152 -14.50 17.78 -5.33
N ILE A 153 -14.17 16.51 -5.00
CA ILE A 153 -14.73 15.79 -3.85
C ILE A 153 -14.08 16.25 -2.54
N LEU A 154 -12.79 16.60 -2.59
CA LEU A 154 -12.06 17.04 -1.40
C LEU A 154 -12.73 18.27 -0.77
N PRO A 155 -12.93 18.26 0.57
CA PRO A 155 -13.58 19.37 1.25
C PRO A 155 -12.79 20.67 1.07
N THR A 156 -13.51 21.78 1.01
CA THR A 156 -12.90 23.13 0.91
C THR A 156 -12.26 23.57 2.22
N GLY A 157 -12.67 23.00 3.36
CA GLY A 157 -12.09 23.24 4.68
C GLY A 157 -11.50 21.96 5.29
N GLY A 158 -10.49 22.13 6.15
CA GLY A 158 -9.81 21.02 6.83
C GLY A 158 -8.64 20.46 6.01
N HIS A 159 -8.29 19.20 6.28
CA HIS A 159 -7.12 18.56 5.70
C HIS A 159 -7.32 18.20 4.24
N ARG A 160 -6.38 18.65 3.40
CA ARG A 160 -6.45 18.54 1.94
C ARG A 160 -5.07 18.13 1.40
N PRO A 161 -4.78 16.82 1.40
CA PRO A 161 -3.52 16.32 0.87
C PRO A 161 -3.38 16.68 -0.62
N PRO A 162 -2.17 16.96 -1.11
CA PRO A 162 -1.93 17.19 -2.53
C PRO A 162 -2.38 15.99 -3.37
N VAL A 163 -3.11 16.29 -4.45
CA VAL A 163 -3.47 15.32 -5.49
C VAL A 163 -2.38 15.37 -6.56
N GLN A 164 -1.70 14.25 -6.80
CA GLN A 164 -0.60 14.14 -7.76
C GLN A 164 -0.89 13.05 -8.79
N ILE A 165 -0.68 13.36 -10.06
CA ILE A 165 -0.70 12.35 -11.12
C ILE A 165 0.57 11.51 -10.99
N MET A 166 0.42 10.23 -10.66
CA MET A 166 1.51 9.31 -10.35
C MET A 166 1.42 8.07 -11.25
N PRO A 167 1.73 8.14 -12.56
CA PRO A 167 1.59 6.99 -13.46
C PRO A 167 2.46 5.80 -13.06
N SER A 168 3.60 6.07 -12.41
CA SER A 168 4.48 5.04 -11.84
C SER A 168 3.82 4.21 -10.73
N TRP A 169 2.63 4.59 -10.26
CA TRP A 169 1.87 3.85 -9.27
C TRP A 169 0.89 2.84 -9.87
N TYR A 170 0.75 2.84 -11.19
CA TYR A 170 -0.19 2.04 -11.95
C TYR A 170 0.55 1.14 -12.94
N TYR A 171 -0.15 0.16 -13.49
CA TYR A 171 0.37 -0.67 -14.58
C TYR A 171 0.25 0.08 -15.91
N ALA A 172 1.22 -0.11 -16.80
CA ALA A 172 1.11 0.31 -18.19
C ALA A 172 0.18 -0.63 -18.97
#